data_AF-A0A540LWP5-F1
#
_entry.id   AF-A0A540LWP5-F1
#
_cell.length_a   1.000
_cell.length_b   1.000
_cell.length_c   1.000
_cell.angle_alpha   90.00
_cell.angle_beta   90.00
_cell.angle_gamma   90.00
#
_symmetry.space_group_name_H-M   'P 1'
#
loop_
_entity.id
_entity.type
_entity.pdbx_description
1 polymer ?
#
loop_
_entity_poly.entity_id
_entity_poly.type
_entity_poly.pdbx_seq_one_letter_code
_entity_poly.pdbx_strand_id
1 'polypeptide(L)'
;MADNNPRNIRNICILAHVDHGKTTFADHLIAGTGTGVVHPKLAGRLRFMDYLDEEQRRAITMKSSSIALHYKDHSINRIDSPGHMDFCSEVSTAARLSDRALVLVDAVEGVHIQTHAVLRQAWIEKLTPCLVLNKINRLISELKLSPMEAYTRLVRIVHEVNWIVSAYKSEKYLSDVDAILSGPAVDVGSDQNLSLLDVEDDEEDTFQPQKGNVAFVCALDGWGFCINEFAEIYSSRFGVSAAALTKALWGPRYFNPKTKMIVGKKGVAGMKN
;
A
#
# COMPACT_ATOMS: atom_id res chain seq x y z
N MET A 1 -4.43 0.42 -30.69
CA MET A 1 -3.96 1.71 -30.14
C MET A 1 -4.66 1.86 -28.80
N ALA A 2 -3.92 1.94 -27.69
CA ALA A 2 -4.53 2.11 -26.38
C ALA A 2 -5.40 3.37 -26.40
N ASP A 3 -6.65 3.21 -25.98
CA ASP A 3 -7.65 4.26 -25.97
C ASP A 3 -7.12 5.43 -25.13
N ASN A 4 -6.93 6.59 -25.76
CA ASN A 4 -6.15 7.71 -25.22
C ASN A 4 -6.96 8.53 -24.19
N ASN A 5 -7.72 7.84 -23.35
CA ASN A 5 -8.58 8.44 -22.34
C ASN A 5 -7.71 8.89 -21.14
N PRO A 6 -7.63 10.21 -20.85
CA PRO A 6 -6.82 10.70 -19.74
C PRO A 6 -7.21 10.11 -18.38
N ARG A 7 -8.46 9.65 -18.23
CA ARG A 7 -8.95 9.02 -16.98
C ARG A 7 -8.26 7.69 -16.66
N ASN A 8 -7.65 7.05 -17.65
CA ASN A 8 -6.96 5.77 -17.50
C ASN A 8 -5.45 5.93 -17.24
N ILE A 9 -4.96 7.17 -17.24
CA ILE A 9 -3.56 7.48 -16.93
C ILE A 9 -3.40 7.61 -15.41
N ARG A 10 -2.34 7.00 -14.88
CA ARG A 10 -1.99 7.07 -13.44
C ARG A 10 -0.49 7.31 -13.28
N ASN A 11 -0.13 8.39 -12.60
CA ASN A 11 1.25 8.62 -12.21
C ASN A 11 1.47 8.04 -10.81
N ILE A 12 2.43 7.12 -10.68
CA ILE A 12 2.71 6.44 -9.42
C ILE A 12 4.19 6.54 -9.06
N CYS A 13 4.50 6.74 -7.78
CA CYS A 13 5.85 6.58 -7.25
C CYS A 13 5.93 5.39 -6.27
N ILE A 14 7.14 4.86 -6.08
CA ILE A 14 7.40 3.81 -5.07
C ILE A 14 8.19 4.42 -3.92
N LEU A 15 7.54 4.61 -2.78
CA LEU A 15 8.18 5.13 -1.58
C LEU A 15 8.51 3.99 -0.62
N ALA A 16 9.77 3.89 -0.22
CA ALA A 16 10.24 2.79 0.62
C ALA A 16 11.47 3.22 1.42
N HIS A 17 11.71 2.54 2.54
CA HIS A 17 13.01 2.56 3.18
C HIS A 17 14.05 1.78 2.33
N VAL A 18 15.33 2.06 2.55
CA VAL A 18 16.47 1.28 2.06
C VAL A 18 16.25 -0.20 2.41
N ASP A 19 16.65 -1.09 1.52
CA ASP A 19 16.56 -2.55 1.70
C ASP A 19 15.15 -3.17 1.84
N HIS A 20 14.07 -2.38 1.79
CA HIS A 20 12.70 -2.90 1.69
C HIS A 20 12.38 -3.55 0.33
N GLY A 21 13.34 -3.58 -0.59
CA GLY A 21 13.21 -4.26 -1.89
C GLY A 21 12.53 -3.43 -2.97
N LYS A 22 12.62 -2.09 -2.89
CA LYS A 22 12.07 -1.14 -3.87
C LYS A 22 12.46 -1.49 -5.30
N THR A 23 13.77 -1.57 -5.58
CA THR A 23 14.29 -1.83 -6.93
C THR A 23 13.94 -3.22 -7.42
N THR A 24 13.96 -4.23 -6.53
CA THR A 24 13.52 -5.59 -6.88
C THR A 24 12.04 -5.61 -7.26
N PHE A 25 11.19 -4.99 -6.46
CA PHE A 25 9.76 -4.88 -6.75
C PHE A 25 9.51 -4.12 -8.05
N ALA A 26 10.25 -3.04 -8.26
CA ALA A 26 10.20 -2.23 -9.47
C ALA A 26 10.53 -3.07 -10.72
N ASP A 27 11.59 -3.87 -10.71
CA ASP A 27 11.93 -4.75 -11.84
C ASP A 27 10.83 -5.76 -12.14
N HIS A 28 10.25 -6.39 -11.12
CA HIS A 28 9.18 -7.37 -11.31
C HIS A 28 7.90 -6.75 -11.86
N LEU A 29 7.58 -5.49 -11.50
CA LEU A 29 6.49 -4.76 -12.14
C LEU A 29 6.75 -4.56 -13.64
N ILE A 30 7.98 -4.21 -14.03
CA ILE A 30 8.32 -4.04 -15.45
C ILE A 30 8.15 -5.37 -16.18
N ALA A 31 8.73 -6.45 -15.64
CA ALA A 31 8.64 -7.78 -16.25
C ALA A 31 7.19 -8.29 -16.33
N GLY A 32 6.35 -7.98 -15.34
CA GLY A 32 4.96 -8.42 -15.27
C GLY A 32 4.01 -7.76 -16.27
N THR A 33 4.35 -6.57 -16.81
CA THR A 33 3.51 -5.89 -17.81
C THR A 33 3.50 -6.55 -19.19
N GLY A 34 4.41 -7.50 -19.45
CA GLY A 34 4.45 -8.20 -20.74
C GLY A 34 4.95 -7.34 -21.92
N THR A 35 5.51 -6.15 -21.64
CA THR A 35 6.14 -5.27 -22.64
C THR A 35 7.40 -5.87 -23.28
N GLY A 36 7.94 -6.95 -22.70
CA GLY A 36 9.15 -7.64 -23.18
C GLY A 36 10.46 -6.92 -22.86
N VAL A 37 10.41 -5.78 -22.17
CA VAL A 37 11.59 -4.96 -21.82
C VAL A 37 12.51 -5.67 -20.83
N VAL A 38 11.94 -6.41 -19.86
CA VAL A 38 12.68 -7.18 -18.86
C VAL A 38 12.17 -8.61 -18.86
N HIS A 39 13.07 -9.57 -19.06
CA HIS A 39 12.73 -10.99 -18.95
C HIS A 39 12.47 -11.37 -17.48
N PRO A 40 11.38 -12.09 -17.13
CA PRO A 40 11.03 -12.40 -15.73
C PRO A 40 12.14 -13.07 -14.91
N LYS A 41 12.96 -13.92 -15.53
CA LYS A 41 14.11 -14.57 -14.86
C LYS A 41 15.25 -13.61 -14.50
N LEU A 42 15.32 -12.46 -15.16
CA LEU A 42 16.35 -11.43 -14.93
C LEU A 42 15.84 -10.30 -14.04
N ALA A 43 14.52 -10.22 -13.83
CA ALA A 43 13.91 -9.26 -12.92
C ALA A 43 14.47 -9.41 -11.49
N GLY A 44 14.68 -8.27 -10.83
CA GLY A 44 15.21 -8.21 -9.47
C GLY A 44 16.74 -8.26 -9.39
N ARG A 45 17.41 -8.76 -10.44
CA ARG A 45 18.88 -8.79 -10.56
C ARG A 45 19.42 -7.69 -11.46
N LEU A 46 18.69 -7.34 -12.51
CA LEU A 46 19.11 -6.33 -13.48
C LEU A 46 19.11 -4.91 -12.89
N ARG A 47 18.16 -4.60 -12.00
CA ARG A 47 17.88 -3.25 -11.52
C ARG A 47 17.76 -2.30 -12.70
N PHE A 48 16.78 -2.58 -13.56
CA PHE A 48 16.69 -2.04 -14.91
C PHE A 48 16.73 -0.51 -14.96
N MET A 49 16.19 0.16 -13.93
CA MET A 49 16.13 1.62 -13.87
C MET A 49 17.34 2.29 -13.20
N ASP A 50 18.21 1.52 -12.54
CA ASP A 50 19.46 2.00 -11.95
C ASP A 50 20.52 2.01 -13.07
N TYR A 51 20.58 3.08 -13.86
CA TYR A 51 21.45 3.14 -15.04
C TYR A 51 22.87 3.66 -14.73
N LEU A 52 23.09 4.27 -13.57
CA LEU A 52 24.41 4.76 -13.18
C LEU A 52 25.28 3.61 -12.64
N ASP A 53 26.56 3.58 -13.03
CA ASP A 53 27.51 2.60 -12.52
C ASP A 53 27.60 2.60 -10.99
N GLU A 54 27.49 3.77 -10.37
CA GLU A 54 27.50 3.88 -8.90
C GLU A 54 26.24 3.30 -8.25
N GLU A 55 25.07 3.42 -8.89
CA GLU A 55 23.81 2.84 -8.39
C GLU A 55 23.89 1.31 -8.38
N GLN A 56 24.40 0.75 -9.48
CA GLN A 56 24.62 -0.68 -9.62
C GLN A 56 25.62 -1.23 -8.60
N ARG A 57 26.76 -0.54 -8.43
CA ARG A 57 27.80 -0.91 -7.46
C ARG A 57 27.31 -0.85 -6.02
N ARG A 58 26.61 0.22 -5.64
CA ARG A 58 26.16 0.47 -4.26
C ARG A 58 24.82 -0.18 -3.93
N ALA A 59 24.12 -0.71 -4.92
CA ALA A 59 22.80 -1.30 -4.75
C ALA A 59 21.72 -0.34 -4.24
N ILE A 60 21.83 0.95 -4.60
CA ILE A 60 20.88 1.99 -4.21
C ILE A 60 20.49 2.82 -5.43
N THR A 61 19.23 3.24 -5.47
CA THR A 61 18.74 4.22 -6.45
C THR A 61 19.11 5.63 -5.96
N MET A 62 19.78 6.40 -6.81
CA MET A 62 20.22 7.77 -6.54
C MET A 62 19.48 8.80 -7.40
N LYS A 63 19.10 8.43 -8.63
CA LYS A 63 18.40 9.30 -9.57
C LYS A 63 16.99 8.84 -9.86
N SER A 64 16.07 9.81 -9.90
CA SER A 64 14.70 9.56 -10.31
C SER A 64 14.65 9.28 -11.81
N SER A 65 13.98 8.20 -12.20
CA SER A 65 13.74 7.82 -13.59
C SER A 65 12.28 7.39 -13.75
N SER A 66 11.75 7.45 -14.96
CA SER A 66 10.37 7.06 -15.22
C SER A 66 10.23 6.04 -16.34
N ILE A 67 9.23 5.18 -16.21
CA ILE A 67 8.87 4.18 -17.21
C ILE A 67 7.35 4.10 -17.36
N ALA A 68 6.90 4.03 -18.60
CA ALA A 68 5.49 3.79 -18.92
C ALA A 68 5.20 2.29 -18.88
N LEU A 69 4.20 1.92 -18.10
CA LEU A 69 3.73 0.56 -17.89
C LEU A 69 2.28 0.46 -18.40
N HIS A 70 2.01 -0.51 -19.26
CA HIS A 70 0.64 -0.77 -19.73
C HIS A 70 0.09 -2.01 -19.03
N TYR A 71 -1.09 -1.86 -18.42
CA TYR A 71 -1.78 -2.97 -17.76
C TYR A 71 -3.28 -2.86 -17.98
N LYS A 72 -3.86 -3.86 -18.65
CA LYS A 72 -5.26 -3.83 -19.12
C LYS A 72 -5.51 -2.53 -19.90
N ASP A 73 -6.56 -1.79 -19.54
CA ASP A 73 -6.93 -0.51 -20.19
C ASP A 73 -6.25 0.71 -19.57
N HIS A 74 -5.29 0.51 -18.65
CA HIS A 74 -4.61 1.59 -17.92
C HIS A 74 -3.18 1.82 -18.41
N SER A 75 -2.79 3.09 -18.45
CA SER A 75 -1.41 3.52 -18.70
C SER A 75 -0.84 4.09 -17.40
N ILE A 76 0.14 3.41 -16.84
CA ILE A 76 0.73 3.72 -15.55
C ILE A 76 2.12 4.29 -15.78
N ASN A 77 2.31 5.57 -15.46
CA ASN A 77 3.64 6.18 -15.47
C ASN A 77 4.26 5.96 -14.10
N ARG A 78 5.22 5.05 -14.02
CA ARG A 78 5.96 4.84 -12.79
C ARG A 78 7.15 5.78 -12.73
N ILE A 79 7.31 6.47 -11.61
CA ILE A 79 8.48 7.27 -11.26
C ILE A 79 9.23 6.52 -10.15
N ASP A 80 10.49 6.13 -10.39
CA ASP A 80 11.35 5.67 -9.30
C ASP A 80 11.72 6.87 -8.44
N SER A 81 11.65 6.67 -7.14
CA SER A 81 12.26 7.57 -6.17
C SER A 81 13.39 6.86 -5.44
N PRO A 82 14.48 7.57 -5.09
CA PRO A 82 15.49 7.05 -4.18
C PRO A 82 14.89 6.54 -2.85
N GLY A 83 15.52 5.53 -2.25
CA GLY A 83 15.10 5.01 -0.92
C GLY A 83 15.93 5.58 0.25
N HIS A 84 17.00 6.31 -0.06
CA HIS A 84 17.95 6.81 0.94
C HIS A 84 17.62 8.26 1.33
N MET A 85 17.78 8.58 2.63
CA MET A 85 17.44 9.92 3.18
C MET A 85 18.29 11.04 2.59
N ASP A 86 19.52 10.76 2.19
CA ASP A 86 20.41 11.75 1.55
C ASP A 86 19.85 12.31 0.24
N PHE A 87 18.87 11.62 -0.38
CA PHE A 87 18.25 12.02 -1.63
C PHE A 87 16.80 12.51 -1.46
N CYS A 88 16.43 13.03 -0.28
CA CYS A 88 15.08 13.52 0.01
C CYS A 88 14.54 14.53 -1.02
N SER A 89 15.38 15.36 -1.64
CA SER A 89 14.96 16.31 -2.68
C SER A 89 14.43 15.61 -3.94
N GLU A 90 15.09 14.53 -4.36
CA GLU A 90 14.64 13.68 -5.48
C GLU A 90 13.35 12.95 -5.11
N VAL A 91 13.27 12.43 -3.88
CA VAL A 91 12.05 11.75 -3.38
C VAL A 91 10.85 12.69 -3.37
N SER A 92 11.00 13.91 -2.86
CA SER A 92 9.92 14.91 -2.87
C SER A 92 9.53 15.30 -4.30
N THR A 93 10.50 15.46 -5.20
CA THR A 93 10.22 15.77 -6.60
C THR A 93 9.42 14.65 -7.27
N ALA A 94 9.83 13.38 -7.10
CA ALA A 94 9.14 12.23 -7.64
C ALA A 94 7.73 12.05 -7.04
N ALA A 95 7.60 12.29 -5.73
CA ALA A 95 6.32 12.28 -5.04
C ALA A 95 5.39 13.37 -5.60
N ARG A 96 5.85 14.61 -5.74
CA ARG A 96 5.07 15.74 -6.26
C ARG A 96 4.62 15.57 -7.71
N LEU A 97 5.34 14.79 -8.51
CA LEU A 97 4.97 14.44 -9.89
C LEU A 97 3.97 13.27 -9.97
N SER A 98 3.68 12.60 -8.86
CA SER A 98 2.82 11.42 -8.80
C SER A 98 1.44 11.76 -8.27
N ASP A 99 0.43 10.98 -8.66
CA ASP A 99 -0.92 11.07 -8.09
C ASP A 99 -1.08 10.11 -6.90
N ARG A 100 -0.30 9.02 -6.90
CA ARG A 100 -0.37 7.93 -5.93
C ARG A 100 1.02 7.44 -5.54
N ALA A 101 1.12 6.91 -4.33
CA ALA A 101 2.34 6.29 -3.83
C ALA A 101 2.12 4.82 -3.50
N LEU A 102 3.03 3.94 -3.93
CA LEU A 102 3.16 2.60 -3.40
C LEU A 102 4.13 2.64 -2.22
N VAL A 103 3.62 2.45 -1.01
CA VAL A 103 4.42 2.48 0.22
C VAL A 103 4.86 1.06 0.55
N LEU A 104 6.15 0.76 0.41
CA LEU A 104 6.68 -0.57 0.67
C LEU A 104 7.17 -0.71 2.10
N VAL A 105 6.66 -1.73 2.79
CA VAL A 105 7.04 -2.10 4.16
C VAL A 105 7.47 -3.56 4.17
N ASP A 106 8.63 -3.86 4.74
CA ASP A 106 9.08 -5.24 4.92
C ASP A 106 8.26 -5.92 6.03
N ALA A 107 7.66 -7.06 5.73
CA ALA A 107 6.88 -7.83 6.69
C ALA A 107 7.73 -8.40 7.84
N VAL A 108 9.02 -8.62 7.62
CA VAL A 108 9.99 -9.11 8.62
C VAL A 108 10.49 -7.99 9.51
N GLU A 109 10.81 -6.82 8.98
CA GLU A 109 11.34 -5.71 9.78
C GLU A 109 10.19 -4.94 10.46
N GLY A 110 9.10 -4.71 9.72
CA GLY A 110 7.95 -3.94 10.18
C GLY A 110 8.10 -2.45 9.94
N VAL A 111 7.47 -1.64 10.77
CA VAL A 111 7.47 -0.17 10.65
C VAL A 111 8.68 0.41 11.37
N HIS A 112 9.50 1.18 10.66
CA HIS A 112 10.68 1.87 11.19
C HIS A 112 10.55 3.40 11.05
N ILE A 113 11.46 4.15 11.68
CA ILE A 113 11.47 5.63 11.63
C ILE A 113 11.47 6.19 10.19
N GLN A 114 12.13 5.51 9.25
CA GLN A 114 12.11 5.90 7.84
C GLN A 114 10.76 5.63 7.18
N THR A 115 10.00 4.64 7.63
CA THR A 115 8.60 4.44 7.20
C THR A 115 7.73 5.64 7.61
N HIS A 116 7.95 6.22 8.80
CA HIS A 116 7.27 7.46 9.18
C HIS A 116 7.63 8.61 8.24
N ALA A 117 8.91 8.79 7.92
CA ALA A 117 9.36 9.84 7.00
C ALA A 117 8.72 9.68 5.60
N VAL A 118 8.64 8.45 5.10
CA VAL A 118 7.99 8.12 3.82
C VAL A 118 6.49 8.41 3.85
N LEU A 119 5.78 7.97 4.88
CA LEU A 119 4.33 8.23 5.03
C LEU A 119 4.05 9.73 5.17
N ARG A 120 4.91 10.45 5.92
CA ARG A 120 4.84 11.91 6.04
C ARG A 120 5.05 12.60 4.70
N GLN A 121 5.99 12.13 3.87
CA GLN A 121 6.19 12.68 2.54
C GLN A 121 4.95 12.48 1.66
N ALA A 122 4.36 11.28 1.67
CA ALA A 122 3.13 11.01 0.93
C ALA A 122 1.97 11.90 1.40
N TRP A 123 1.87 12.16 2.70
CA TRP A 123 0.87 13.05 3.29
C TRP A 123 1.05 14.51 2.87
N ILE A 124 2.27 15.05 2.98
CA ILE A 124 2.60 16.45 2.62
C ILE A 124 2.30 16.70 1.14
N GLU A 125 2.69 15.76 0.28
CA GLU A 125 2.48 15.85 -1.17
C GLU A 125 1.05 15.45 -1.59
N LYS A 126 0.15 15.18 -0.63
CA LYS A 126 -1.27 14.85 -0.85
C LYS A 126 -1.49 13.64 -1.76
N LEU A 127 -0.59 12.67 -1.70
CA LEU A 127 -0.69 11.43 -2.48
C LEU A 127 -1.74 10.51 -1.88
N THR A 128 -2.38 9.71 -2.73
CA THR A 128 -3.18 8.57 -2.24
C THR A 128 -2.28 7.34 -2.10
N PRO A 129 -1.91 6.90 -0.88
CA PRO A 129 -1.00 5.78 -0.70
C PRO A 129 -1.72 4.43 -0.83
N CYS A 130 -0.99 3.43 -1.36
CA CYS A 130 -1.33 2.01 -1.32
C CYS A 130 -0.20 1.27 -0.60
N LEU A 131 -0.53 0.48 0.41
CA LEU A 131 0.45 -0.22 1.23
C LEU A 131 0.85 -1.52 0.53
N VAL A 132 2.16 -1.78 0.45
CA VAL A 132 2.71 -3.02 -0.11
C VAL A 132 3.56 -3.69 0.96
N LEU A 133 3.06 -4.80 1.50
CA LEU A 133 3.79 -5.62 2.46
C LEU A 133 4.69 -6.58 1.69
N ASN A 134 5.99 -6.30 1.67
CA ASN A 134 6.98 -7.08 0.94
C ASN A 134 7.62 -8.17 1.83
N LYS A 135 8.30 -9.13 1.20
CA LYS A 135 9.05 -10.22 1.85
C LYS A 135 8.19 -11.12 2.75
N ILE A 136 6.90 -11.27 2.42
CA ILE A 136 5.99 -12.11 3.22
C ILE A 136 6.40 -13.58 3.25
N ASN A 137 7.14 -14.06 2.24
CA ASN A 137 7.69 -15.42 2.20
C ASN A 137 8.63 -15.69 3.37
N ARG A 138 9.43 -14.70 3.80
CA ARG A 138 10.38 -14.82 4.91
C ARG A 138 9.69 -15.06 6.26
N LEU A 139 8.43 -14.65 6.41
CA LEU A 139 7.64 -15.00 7.60
C LEU A 139 7.49 -16.53 7.76
N ILE A 140 7.44 -17.24 6.63
CA ILE A 140 7.20 -18.68 6.58
C ILE A 140 8.54 -19.44 6.45
N SER A 141 9.41 -19.02 5.54
CA SER A 141 10.64 -19.76 5.23
C SER A 141 11.76 -19.54 6.26
N GLU A 142 11.92 -18.30 6.73
CA GLU A 142 13.02 -17.91 7.62
C GLU A 142 12.58 -17.87 9.08
N LEU A 143 11.53 -17.10 9.39
CA LEU A 143 11.01 -16.99 10.76
C LEU A 143 10.19 -18.21 11.18
N LYS A 144 9.75 -19.05 10.23
CA LYS A 144 8.97 -20.28 10.47
C LYS A 144 7.74 -20.06 11.37
N LEU A 145 7.07 -18.93 11.20
CA LEU A 145 5.87 -18.59 11.96
C LEU A 145 4.71 -19.50 11.54
N SER A 146 3.83 -19.82 12.49
CA SER A 146 2.54 -20.40 12.15
C SER A 146 1.68 -19.42 11.34
N PRO A 147 0.71 -19.88 10.53
CA PRO A 147 -0.16 -18.99 9.77
C PRO A 147 -0.87 -17.94 10.63
N MET A 148 -1.23 -18.30 11.87
CA MET A 148 -1.88 -17.38 12.80
C MET A 148 -0.94 -16.32 13.35
N GLU A 149 0.31 -16.67 13.65
CA GLU A 149 1.34 -15.72 14.08
C GLU A 149 1.73 -14.77 12.94
N ALA A 150 1.92 -15.30 11.73
CA ALA A 150 2.18 -14.49 10.54
C ALA A 150 1.03 -13.51 10.27
N TYR A 151 -0.22 -13.97 10.35
CA TYR A 151 -1.40 -13.12 10.23
C TYR A 151 -1.42 -12.01 11.30
N THR A 152 -1.18 -12.36 12.57
CA THR A 152 -1.15 -11.40 13.68
C THR A 152 -0.08 -10.33 13.46
N ARG A 153 1.09 -10.73 12.93
CA ARG A 153 2.16 -9.80 12.57
C ARG A 153 1.76 -8.86 11.44
N LEU A 154 1.17 -9.36 10.36
CA LEU A 154 0.70 -8.54 9.24
C LEU A 154 -0.36 -7.53 9.68
N VAL A 155 -1.31 -7.96 10.50
CA VAL A 155 -2.35 -7.09 11.10
C VAL A 155 -1.71 -5.98 11.93
N ARG A 156 -0.71 -6.31 12.76
CA ARG A 156 0.01 -5.34 13.56
C ARG A 156 0.70 -4.27 12.69
N ILE A 157 1.37 -4.67 11.60
CA ILE A 157 2.03 -3.72 10.69
C ILE A 157 1.00 -2.77 10.07
N VAL A 158 -0.14 -3.30 9.59
CA VAL A 158 -1.21 -2.46 9.01
C VAL A 158 -1.76 -1.47 10.05
N HIS A 159 -1.98 -1.91 11.29
CA HIS A 159 -2.42 -1.01 12.37
C HIS A 159 -1.38 0.07 12.71
N GLU A 160 -0.10 -0.28 12.80
CA GLU A 160 0.97 0.68 13.05
C GLU A 160 1.03 1.75 11.95
N VAL A 161 0.92 1.35 10.68
CA VAL A 161 0.86 2.29 9.56
C VAL A 161 -0.39 3.18 9.61
N ASN A 162 -1.56 2.61 9.94
CA ASN A 162 -2.80 3.38 10.11
C ASN A 162 -2.68 4.40 11.23
N TRP A 163 -2.12 4.03 12.39
CA TRP A 163 -1.91 4.96 13.50
C TRP A 163 -1.04 6.16 13.11
N ILE A 164 0.01 5.92 12.32
CA ILE A 164 0.88 7.01 11.83
C ILE A 164 0.09 7.97 10.94
N VAL A 165 -0.68 7.46 9.99
CA VAL A 165 -1.48 8.31 9.09
C VAL A 165 -2.58 9.03 9.85
N SER A 166 -3.24 8.36 10.80
CA SER A 166 -4.26 8.98 11.65
C SER A 166 -3.68 10.10 12.50
N ALA A 167 -2.45 9.96 13.02
CA ALA A 167 -1.78 11.04 13.73
C ALA A 167 -1.60 12.29 12.85
N TYR A 168 -1.22 12.13 11.58
CA TYR A 168 -1.11 13.25 10.64
C TYR A 168 -2.46 13.89 10.28
N LYS A 169 -3.51 13.07 10.16
CA LYS A 169 -4.88 13.57 9.96
C LYS A 169 -5.33 14.41 11.16
N SER A 170 -5.12 13.91 12.38
CA SER A 170 -5.48 14.62 13.61
C SER A 170 -4.70 15.92 13.79
N GLU A 171 -3.40 15.92 13.49
CA GLU A 171 -2.57 17.14 13.53
C GLU A 171 -3.11 18.22 12.59
N LYS A 172 -3.46 17.85 11.35
CA LYS A 172 -4.07 18.77 10.38
C LYS A 172 -5.43 19.28 10.88
N TYR A 173 -6.29 18.39 11.36
CA TYR A 173 -7.62 18.77 11.88
C TYR A 173 -7.51 19.81 12.99
N LEU A 174 -6.61 19.61 13.95
CA LEU A 174 -6.38 20.58 15.03
C LEU A 174 -5.91 21.94 14.49
N SER A 175 -4.98 21.93 13.53
CA SER A 175 -4.52 23.18 12.91
C SER A 175 -5.61 23.92 12.13
N ASP A 176 -6.50 23.20 11.45
CA ASP A 176 -7.63 23.78 10.72
C ASP A 176 -8.65 24.39 11.69
N VAL A 177 -8.95 23.71 12.80
CA VAL A 177 -9.82 24.23 13.87
C VAL A 177 -9.25 25.49 14.50
N ASP A 178 -7.96 25.50 14.84
CA ASP A 178 -7.29 26.67 15.43
C ASP A 178 -7.30 27.87 14.47
N ALA A 179 -7.11 27.64 13.16
CA ALA A 179 -7.18 28.68 12.14
C ALA A 179 -8.59 29.29 12.01
N ILE A 180 -9.63 28.47 12.14
CA ILE A 180 -11.04 28.94 12.13
C ILE A 180 -11.34 29.77 13.38
N LEU A 181 -10.94 29.29 14.56
CA LEU A 181 -11.17 29.98 15.84
C LEU A 181 -10.41 31.30 15.96
N SER A 182 -9.26 31.44 15.29
CA SER A 182 -8.44 32.65 15.29
C SER A 182 -8.77 33.64 14.16
N GLY A 183 -9.65 33.27 13.23
CA GLY A 183 -10.17 34.18 12.20
C GLY A 183 -11.05 35.30 12.79
N PRO A 184 -11.29 36.40 12.04
CA PRO A 184 -12.17 37.46 12.50
C PRO A 184 -13.55 36.87 12.83
N ALA A 185 -14.14 37.29 13.94
CA ALA A 185 -15.47 36.85 14.38
C ALA A 185 -16.50 37.18 13.29
N VAL A 186 -16.72 36.27 12.35
CA VAL A 186 -17.83 36.35 11.41
C VAL A 186 -19.08 35.98 12.20
N ASP A 187 -20.06 36.87 12.13
CA ASP A 187 -21.35 36.85 12.80
C ASP A 187 -21.89 35.42 12.97
N VAL A 188 -22.03 35.01 14.24
CA VAL A 188 -22.43 33.65 14.65
C VAL A 188 -23.93 33.51 14.41
N GLY A 189 -24.32 33.36 13.15
CA GLY A 189 -25.73 33.41 12.74
C GLY A 189 -26.08 32.66 11.47
N SER A 190 -25.20 31.84 10.89
CA SER A 190 -25.59 30.97 9.77
C SER A 190 -24.94 29.59 9.87
N ASP A 191 -25.76 28.57 9.70
CA ASP A 191 -25.43 27.13 9.67
C ASP A 191 -24.34 26.74 8.65
N GLN A 192 -23.72 27.70 7.95
CA GLN A 192 -22.72 27.47 6.90
C GLN A 192 -21.33 27.16 7.46
N ASN A 193 -20.94 27.70 8.62
CA ASN A 193 -19.63 27.37 9.23
C ASN A 193 -19.60 25.99 9.89
N LEU A 194 -20.75 25.46 10.33
CA LEU A 194 -20.83 24.09 10.85
C LEU A 194 -20.73 23.02 9.74
N SER A 195 -21.07 23.36 8.49
CA SER A 195 -20.93 22.43 7.34
C SER A 195 -19.49 22.26 6.84
N LEU A 196 -18.56 23.15 7.23
CA LEU A 196 -17.12 22.96 6.98
C LEU A 196 -16.49 21.95 7.95
N LEU A 197 -17.22 21.62 9.03
CA LEU A 197 -16.99 20.50 9.91
C LEU A 197 -17.92 19.35 9.54
N ASP A 198 -18.24 19.17 8.25
CA ASP A 198 -18.56 17.84 7.71
C ASP A 198 -17.28 16.99 7.85
N VAL A 199 -16.98 16.65 9.09
CA VAL A 199 -16.29 15.43 9.45
C VAL A 199 -17.21 14.36 8.90
N GLU A 200 -17.00 13.98 7.63
CA GLU A 200 -17.33 12.63 7.23
C GLU A 200 -16.60 11.78 8.25
N ASP A 201 -17.40 11.26 9.19
CA ASP A 201 -17.06 10.39 10.29
C ASP A 201 -16.64 9.02 9.73
N ASP A 202 -15.79 9.04 8.71
CA ASP A 202 -15.08 7.88 8.22
C ASP A 202 -13.89 7.68 9.16
N GLU A 203 -14.20 7.21 10.37
CA GLU A 203 -13.33 6.36 11.23
C GLU A 203 -12.87 5.08 10.48
N GLU A 204 -12.80 5.13 9.15
CA GLU A 204 -12.41 4.03 8.33
C GLU A 204 -10.91 4.15 8.10
N ASP A 205 -10.17 3.21 8.72
CA ASP A 205 -8.73 3.04 8.56
C ASP A 205 -8.29 3.30 7.11
N THR A 206 -7.23 4.10 6.95
CA THR A 206 -6.73 4.48 5.62
C THR A 206 -6.35 3.24 4.81
N PHE A 207 -5.65 2.29 5.42
CA PHE A 207 -5.23 1.04 4.81
C PHE A 207 -6.09 -0.11 5.30
N GLN A 208 -6.78 -0.75 4.37
CA GLN A 208 -7.61 -1.92 4.61
C GLN A 208 -7.45 -2.89 3.45
N PRO A 209 -6.95 -4.11 3.69
CA PRO A 209 -6.83 -5.11 2.64
C PRO A 209 -8.15 -5.42 1.92
N GLN A 210 -9.28 -5.25 2.60
CA GLN A 210 -10.63 -5.43 2.05
C GLN A 210 -11.00 -4.37 0.99
N LYS A 211 -10.46 -3.15 1.09
CA LYS A 211 -10.62 -2.09 0.09
C LYS A 211 -9.71 -2.28 -1.13
N GLY A 212 -8.78 -3.25 -1.07
CA GLY A 212 -7.80 -3.49 -2.13
C GLY A 212 -6.63 -2.50 -2.16
N ASN A 213 -6.43 -1.71 -1.10
CA ASN A 213 -5.31 -0.76 -0.99
C ASN A 213 -4.15 -1.28 -0.12
N VAL A 214 -4.15 -2.59 0.16
CA VAL A 214 -3.02 -3.32 0.75
C VAL A 214 -2.72 -4.54 -0.12
N ALA A 215 -1.48 -4.63 -0.60
CA ALA A 215 -0.97 -5.74 -1.37
C ALA A 215 0.06 -6.54 -0.56
N PHE A 216 0.09 -7.86 -0.76
CA PHE A 216 1.03 -8.77 -0.13
C PHE A 216 1.96 -9.31 -1.21
N VAL A 217 3.26 -9.08 -1.05
CA VAL A 217 4.22 -9.25 -2.14
C VAL A 217 5.45 -10.01 -1.66
N CYS A 218 5.97 -10.87 -2.51
CA CYS A 218 7.33 -11.33 -2.46
C CYS A 218 8.05 -10.88 -3.74
N ALA A 219 8.70 -9.72 -3.66
CA ALA A 219 9.39 -9.16 -4.81
C ALA A 219 10.50 -10.08 -5.31
N LEU A 220 11.24 -10.74 -4.41
CA LEU A 220 12.37 -11.60 -4.78
C LEU A 220 11.93 -12.83 -5.59
N ASP A 221 10.79 -13.41 -5.24
CA ASP A 221 10.23 -14.59 -5.91
C ASP A 221 9.30 -14.21 -7.08
N GLY A 222 9.05 -12.92 -7.28
CA GLY A 222 8.28 -12.38 -8.40
C GLY A 222 6.77 -12.62 -8.34
N TRP A 223 6.20 -12.77 -7.14
CA TRP A 223 4.76 -12.92 -6.96
C TRP A 223 4.20 -11.93 -5.95
N GLY A 224 2.92 -11.59 -6.11
CA GLY A 224 2.20 -10.72 -5.20
C GLY A 224 0.70 -10.85 -5.44
N PHE A 225 -0.08 -10.48 -4.43
CA PHE A 225 -1.52 -10.60 -4.48
C PHE A 225 -2.24 -9.58 -3.62
N CYS A 226 -3.50 -9.34 -3.96
CA CYS A 226 -4.48 -8.69 -3.10
C CYS A 226 -5.50 -9.72 -2.59
N ILE A 227 -6.16 -9.43 -1.47
CA ILE A 227 -7.14 -10.35 -0.88
C ILE A 227 -8.32 -10.64 -1.83
N ASN A 228 -8.66 -9.69 -2.69
CA ASN A 228 -9.74 -9.82 -3.67
C ASN A 228 -9.51 -10.99 -4.63
N GLU A 229 -8.27 -11.22 -5.05
CA GLU A 229 -7.93 -12.32 -5.98
C GLU A 229 -8.17 -13.68 -5.30
N PHE A 230 -7.81 -13.79 -4.02
CA PHE A 230 -8.12 -14.99 -3.24
C PHE A 230 -9.62 -15.15 -2.98
N ALA A 231 -10.35 -14.06 -2.75
CA ALA A 231 -11.80 -14.10 -2.58
C ALA A 231 -12.50 -14.69 -3.82
N GLU A 232 -12.05 -14.32 -5.02
CA GLU A 232 -12.55 -14.89 -6.28
C GLU A 232 -12.24 -16.39 -6.41
N ILE A 233 -10.99 -16.78 -6.13
CA ILE A 233 -10.56 -18.19 -6.18
C ILE A 233 -11.40 -19.03 -5.21
N TYR A 234 -11.56 -18.58 -3.96
CA TYR A 234 -12.28 -19.33 -2.92
C TYR A 234 -13.79 -19.27 -3.06
N SER A 235 -14.34 -18.22 -3.67
CA SER A 235 -15.78 -18.11 -3.98
C SER A 235 -16.24 -19.29 -4.81
N SER A 236 -15.49 -19.63 -5.87
CA SER A 236 -15.79 -20.77 -6.74
C SER A 236 -15.72 -22.13 -6.02
N ARG A 237 -14.83 -22.28 -5.03
CA ARG A 237 -14.60 -23.54 -4.31
C ARG A 237 -15.58 -23.76 -3.16
N PHE A 238 -15.89 -22.72 -2.40
CA PHE A 238 -16.72 -22.82 -1.20
C PHE A 238 -18.20 -22.50 -1.46
N GLY A 239 -18.54 -21.91 -2.60
CA GLY A 239 -19.91 -21.51 -2.93
C GLY A 239 -20.40 -20.31 -2.11
N VAL A 240 -19.48 -19.47 -1.64
CA VAL A 240 -19.76 -18.24 -0.87
C VAL A 240 -19.45 -17.04 -1.76
N SER A 241 -20.25 -15.96 -1.68
CA SER A 241 -20.02 -14.78 -2.50
C SER A 241 -18.62 -14.17 -2.27
N ALA A 242 -17.97 -13.74 -3.36
CA ALA A 242 -16.64 -13.12 -3.30
C ALA A 242 -16.62 -11.88 -2.38
N ALA A 243 -17.67 -11.05 -2.41
CA ALA A 243 -17.77 -9.88 -1.54
C ALA A 243 -17.81 -10.24 -0.04
N ALA A 244 -18.50 -11.32 0.33
CA ALA A 244 -18.51 -11.80 1.71
C ALA A 244 -17.14 -12.37 2.12
N LEU A 245 -16.45 -13.04 1.19
CA LEU A 245 -15.10 -13.56 1.40
C LEU A 245 -14.06 -12.45 1.54
N THR A 246 -14.10 -11.40 0.70
CA THR A 246 -13.20 -10.24 0.83
C THR A 246 -13.28 -9.63 2.24
N LYS A 247 -14.50 -9.45 2.77
CA LYS A 247 -14.72 -8.94 4.14
C LYS A 247 -14.33 -9.92 5.24
N ALA A 248 -14.14 -11.20 4.91
CA ALA A 248 -13.87 -12.26 5.87
C ALA A 248 -12.41 -12.73 5.90
N LEU A 249 -11.69 -12.57 4.79
CA LEU A 249 -10.28 -12.95 4.68
C LEU A 249 -9.35 -12.03 5.48
N TRP A 250 -9.87 -10.88 5.93
CA TRP A 250 -9.18 -9.99 6.85
C TRP A 250 -10.06 -9.67 8.05
N GLY A 251 -9.54 -9.85 9.26
CA GLY A 251 -10.25 -9.65 10.53
C GLY A 251 -10.56 -10.94 11.29
N PRO A 252 -11.19 -10.86 12.48
CA PRO A 252 -11.48 -11.99 13.35
C PRO A 252 -12.70 -12.80 12.88
N ARG A 253 -12.59 -13.35 11.67
CA ARG A 253 -13.61 -14.16 10.99
C ARG A 253 -13.06 -15.56 10.75
N TYR A 254 -13.93 -16.55 10.80
CA TYR A 254 -13.56 -17.96 10.71
C TYR A 254 -14.52 -18.68 9.78
N PHE A 255 -14.01 -19.63 9.00
CA PHE A 255 -14.84 -20.45 8.12
C PHE A 255 -15.21 -21.75 8.82
N ASN A 256 -16.49 -22.11 8.83
CA ASN A 256 -16.97 -23.40 9.32
C ASN A 256 -17.13 -24.36 8.14
N PRO A 257 -16.31 -25.44 8.03
CA PRO A 257 -16.40 -26.37 6.91
C PRO A 257 -17.72 -27.16 6.84
N LYS A 258 -18.37 -27.38 7.98
CA LYS A 258 -19.63 -28.16 8.06
C LYS A 258 -20.81 -27.36 7.51
N THR A 259 -20.92 -26.09 7.92
CA THR A 259 -22.03 -25.21 7.51
C THR A 259 -21.72 -24.40 6.26
N LYS A 260 -20.45 -24.39 5.80
CA LYS A 260 -19.92 -23.53 4.75
C LYS A 260 -20.18 -22.03 5.00
N MET A 261 -20.36 -21.66 6.27
CA MET A 261 -20.64 -20.28 6.67
C MET A 261 -19.41 -19.63 7.30
N ILE A 262 -19.32 -18.32 7.11
CA ILE A 262 -18.33 -17.48 7.75
C ILE A 262 -18.92 -16.98 9.06
N VAL A 263 -18.25 -17.29 10.17
CA VAL A 263 -18.67 -16.91 11.53
C VAL A 263 -17.67 -15.96 12.15
N GLY A 264 -18.16 -15.05 13.00
CA GLY A 264 -17.28 -14.23 13.84
C GLY A 264 -16.77 -15.00 15.06
N LYS A 265 -15.88 -14.37 15.84
CA LYS A 265 -15.30 -14.94 17.08
C LYS A 265 -16.35 -15.54 18.04
N LYS A 266 -17.53 -14.90 18.18
CA LYS A 266 -18.64 -15.41 19.01
C LYS A 266 -19.29 -16.68 18.44
N GLY A 267 -19.36 -16.83 17.11
CA GLY A 267 -19.93 -18.02 16.46
C GLY A 267 -19.01 -19.26 16.54
N VAL A 268 -17.70 -19.06 16.72
CA VAL A 268 -16.75 -20.16 16.92
C VAL A 268 -16.85 -20.78 18.32
N ALA A 269 -17.23 -20.00 19.34
CA ALA A 269 -17.42 -20.53 20.69
C ALA A 269 -18.54 -21.58 20.75
N GLY A 270 -19.56 -21.46 19.90
CA GLY A 270 -20.63 -22.45 19.74
C GLY A 270 -20.25 -23.70 18.93
N MET A 271 -19.04 -23.77 18.35
CA MET A 271 -18.55 -24.92 17.57
C MET A 271 -17.77 -25.94 18.42
N LYS A 272 -17.52 -25.66 19.71
CA LYS A 272 -16.77 -26.54 20.63
C LYS A 272 -17.63 -27.58 21.38
N ASN A 273 -18.92 -27.69 21.06
CA ASN A 273 -19.80 -28.76 21.55
C ASN A 273 -20.16 -29.72 20.41
#